data_AF-A0A4R1MZB9-F1
#
_entry.id   AF-A0A4R1MZB9-F1
#
_cell.length_a   1.000
_cell.length_b   1.000
_cell.length_c   1.000
_cell.angle_alpha   90.00
_cell.angle_beta   90.00
_cell.angle_gamma   90.00
#
_symmetry.space_group_name_H-M   'P 1'
#
loop_
_entity.id
_entity.type
_entity.pdbx_description
1 polymer ?
#
loop_
_entity_poly.entity_id
_entity_poly.type
_entity_poly.pdbx_seq_one_letter_code
_entity_poly.pdbx_strand_id
1 'polypeptide(L)'
;MVKHNSFEADIKTIIREPVLILFFIMPIFIFLIFKALLIFGEPVLLEMTGFDLSQYYSYVLGVTFLISPMMLGTVAGFVMIDERDAKIYELIAITPIGYVNYMVNRLLFPVVGSFLYTILAYNILNVYTLNRFVLLLISIFISIQAIIMGLLLFNLADDKVKGLTYSKGFGTFNLLALADLINNRWVVLVASATPFYWIVRLIKYYDVKTIVMSVVIHIVWLGGVILLNQSRSRG
;
A
#
# COMPACT_ATOMS: atom_id res chain seq x y z
N MET A 1 -27.37 -14.86 -4.60
CA MET A 1 -27.93 -13.54 -4.22
C MET A 1 -27.42 -13.13 -2.83
N VAL A 2 -26.10 -12.94 -2.67
CA VAL A 2 -25.43 -12.65 -1.37
C VAL A 2 -24.51 -11.40 -1.45
N LYS A 3 -24.59 -10.62 -2.54
CA LYS A 3 -23.57 -9.60 -2.85
C LYS A 3 -23.71 -8.27 -2.11
N HIS A 4 -24.87 -7.94 -1.52
CA HIS A 4 -25.07 -6.62 -0.89
C HIS A 4 -24.74 -6.60 0.62
N ASN A 5 -24.81 -7.75 1.30
CA ASN A 5 -24.65 -7.81 2.76
C ASN A 5 -23.18 -7.85 3.23
N SER A 6 -22.22 -8.21 2.38
CA SER A 6 -20.81 -8.32 2.81
C SER A 6 -20.17 -6.95 2.99
N PHE A 7 -20.30 -6.05 2.02
CA PHE A 7 -19.69 -4.72 2.09
C PHE A 7 -20.19 -3.89 3.29
N GLU A 8 -21.49 -3.94 3.60
CA GLU A 8 -22.03 -3.28 4.78
C GLU A 8 -21.52 -3.88 6.09
N ALA A 9 -21.32 -5.21 6.13
CA ALA A 9 -20.74 -5.88 7.28
C ALA A 9 -19.27 -5.44 7.47
N ASP A 10 -18.52 -5.31 6.39
CA ASP A 10 -17.11 -4.89 6.40
C ASP A 10 -16.97 -3.47 6.92
N ILE A 11 -17.83 -2.55 6.45
CA ILE A 11 -17.91 -1.19 6.97
C ILE A 11 -18.28 -1.19 8.46
N LYS A 12 -19.26 -1.99 8.88
CA LYS A 12 -19.64 -2.10 10.29
C LYS A 12 -18.49 -2.61 11.15
N THR A 13 -17.71 -3.58 10.68
CA THR A 13 -16.52 -4.08 11.37
C THR A 13 -15.46 -3.00 11.51
N ILE A 14 -15.14 -2.28 10.42
CA ILE A 14 -14.17 -1.19 10.44
C ILE A 14 -14.60 -0.10 11.42
N ILE A 15 -15.87 0.32 11.40
CA ILE A 15 -16.39 1.38 12.28
C ILE A 15 -16.42 0.96 13.75
N ARG A 16 -16.55 -0.34 14.05
CA ARG A 16 -16.56 -0.83 15.43
C ARG A 16 -15.18 -0.86 16.06
N GLU A 17 -14.12 -0.88 15.26
CA GLU A 17 -12.75 -0.99 15.73
C GLU A 17 -11.98 0.33 15.56
N PRO A 18 -11.68 1.05 16.65
CA PRO A 18 -10.99 2.34 16.58
C PRO A 18 -9.65 2.29 15.84
N VAL A 19 -8.92 1.18 15.97
CA VAL A 19 -7.65 0.97 15.28
C VAL A 19 -7.86 0.93 13.76
N LEU A 20 -8.86 0.19 13.26
CA LEU A 20 -9.13 0.11 11.82
C LEU A 20 -9.57 1.46 11.23
N ILE A 21 -10.40 2.22 11.97
CA ILE A 21 -10.74 3.60 11.59
C ILE A 21 -9.48 4.46 11.49
N LEU A 22 -8.60 4.38 12.49
CA LEU A 22 -7.36 5.15 12.51
C LEU A 22 -6.54 4.85 11.25
N PHE A 23 -6.28 3.58 10.95
CA PHE A 23 -5.55 3.19 9.74
C PHE A 23 -6.28 3.64 8.45
N PHE A 24 -7.61 3.65 8.44
CA PHE A 24 -8.37 4.09 7.28
C PHE A 24 -8.25 5.59 6.99
N ILE A 25 -8.30 6.44 8.03
CA ILE A 25 -8.32 7.91 7.89
C ILE A 25 -6.90 8.50 7.89
N MET A 26 -5.95 7.85 8.56
CA MET A 26 -4.58 8.32 8.74
C MET A 26 -3.85 8.71 7.44
N PRO A 27 -4.01 8.03 6.29
CA PRO A 27 -3.44 8.50 5.03
C PRO A 27 -3.78 9.97 4.71
N ILE A 28 -5.04 10.40 4.88
CA ILE A 28 -5.47 11.78 4.61
C ILE A 28 -4.72 12.75 5.51
N PHE A 29 -4.68 12.47 6.82
CA PHE A 29 -3.96 13.31 7.78
C PHE A 29 -2.49 13.43 7.41
N ILE A 30 -1.86 12.33 7.02
CA ILE A 30 -0.45 12.36 6.62
C ILE A 30 -0.29 13.17 5.32
N PHE A 31 -1.17 13.05 4.33
CA PHE A 31 -1.10 13.85 3.10
C PHE A 31 -1.19 15.35 3.40
N LEU A 32 -2.06 15.74 4.32
CA LEU A 32 -2.18 17.12 4.78
C LEU A 32 -0.94 17.59 5.53
N ILE A 33 -0.32 16.74 6.36
CA ILE A 33 0.94 17.04 7.03
C ILE A 33 2.05 17.25 5.99
N PHE A 34 2.20 16.36 5.00
CA PHE A 34 3.16 16.56 3.91
C PHE A 34 2.91 17.86 3.15
N LYS A 35 1.65 18.18 2.83
CA LYS A 35 1.30 19.45 2.18
C LYS A 35 1.64 20.66 3.04
N ALA A 36 1.38 20.62 4.35
CA ALA A 36 1.74 21.67 5.28
C ALA A 36 3.26 21.86 5.37
N LEU A 37 4.03 20.76 5.44
CA LEU A 37 5.49 20.80 5.42
C LEU A 37 6.03 21.42 4.12
N LEU A 38 5.40 21.14 2.98
CA LEU A 38 5.78 21.74 1.70
C LEU A 38 5.44 23.24 1.65
N ILE A 39 4.28 23.67 2.17
CA ILE A 39 3.89 25.10 2.15
C ILE A 39 4.73 25.93 3.13
N PHE A 40 4.88 25.45 4.38
CA PHE A 40 5.47 26.24 5.46
C PHE A 40 6.94 25.89 5.72
N GLY A 41 7.31 24.62 5.54
CA GLY A 41 8.66 24.15 5.84
C GLY A 41 9.66 24.42 4.72
N GLU A 42 9.26 24.28 3.46
CA GLU A 42 10.15 24.47 2.32
C GLU A 42 10.73 25.89 2.22
N PRO A 43 9.95 26.98 2.34
CA PRO A 43 10.51 28.34 2.26
C PRO A 43 11.55 28.59 3.38
N VAL A 44 11.24 28.14 4.59
CA VAL A 44 12.13 28.28 5.76
C VAL A 44 13.41 27.47 5.56
N LEU A 45 13.29 26.24 5.04
CA LEU A 45 14.45 25.38 4.78
C LEU A 45 15.38 25.99 3.73
N LEU A 46 14.81 26.54 2.66
CA LEU A 46 15.56 27.21 1.59
C LEU A 46 16.27 28.46 2.12
N GLU A 47 15.58 29.29 2.91
CA GLU A 47 16.16 30.52 3.48
C GLU A 47 17.30 30.21 4.46
N MET A 48 17.12 29.22 5.35
CA MET A 48 18.08 28.93 6.41
C MET A 48 19.30 28.14 5.95
N THR A 49 19.13 27.24 4.96
CA THR A 49 20.17 26.27 4.57
C THR A 49 20.59 26.36 3.10
N GLY A 50 19.84 27.09 2.27
CA GLY A 50 19.99 27.06 0.81
C GLY A 50 19.55 25.75 0.17
N PHE A 51 18.94 24.82 0.92
CA PHE A 51 18.51 23.53 0.40
C PHE A 51 17.21 23.65 -0.39
N ASP A 52 17.27 23.30 -1.67
CA ASP A 52 16.15 23.32 -2.60
C ASP A 52 15.40 21.96 -2.60
N LEU A 53 14.23 21.94 -1.98
CA LEU A 53 13.40 20.75 -1.86
C LEU A 53 12.71 20.35 -3.17
N SER A 54 12.61 21.27 -4.14
CA SER A 54 11.92 21.03 -5.41
C SER A 54 12.54 19.87 -6.21
N GLN A 55 13.84 19.66 -6.05
CA GLN A 55 14.58 18.55 -6.67
C GLN A 55 14.15 17.17 -6.14
N TYR A 56 13.49 17.13 -4.99
CA TYR A 56 13.08 15.90 -4.29
C TYR A 56 11.57 15.65 -4.31
N TYR A 57 10.78 16.51 -4.95
CA TYR A 57 9.32 16.36 -4.99
C TYR A 57 8.84 15.01 -5.53
N SER A 58 9.56 14.40 -6.48
CA SER A 58 9.23 13.06 -6.98
C SER A 58 9.27 12.00 -5.88
N TYR A 59 10.23 12.11 -4.95
CA TYR A 59 10.38 11.19 -3.82
C TYR A 59 9.31 11.45 -2.76
N VAL A 60 9.06 12.73 -2.45
CA VAL A 60 7.99 13.12 -1.52
C VAL A 60 6.65 12.57 -2.00
N LEU A 61 6.33 12.73 -3.28
CA LEU A 61 5.10 12.22 -3.86
C LEU A 61 5.03 10.68 -3.81
N GLY A 62 6.09 9.97 -4.20
CA GLY A 62 6.10 8.51 -4.21
C GLY A 62 6.02 7.89 -2.82
N VAL A 63 6.74 8.44 -1.83
CA VAL A 63 6.61 8.00 -0.42
C VAL A 63 5.19 8.25 0.08
N THR A 64 4.59 9.39 -0.26
CA THR A 64 3.21 9.71 0.11
C THR A 64 2.22 8.71 -0.47
N PHE A 65 2.37 8.33 -1.75
CA PHE A 65 1.52 7.31 -2.38
C PHE A 65 1.61 5.95 -1.67
N LEU A 66 2.80 5.56 -1.23
CA LEU A 66 3.03 4.28 -0.54
C LEU A 66 2.40 4.21 0.86
N ILE A 67 1.95 5.32 1.45
CA ILE A 67 1.29 5.31 2.75
C ILE A 67 -0.09 4.65 2.66
N SER A 68 -0.86 4.89 1.59
CA SER A 68 -2.22 4.35 1.49
C SER A 68 -2.28 2.81 1.42
N PRO A 69 -1.48 2.08 0.60
CA PRO A 69 -1.54 0.62 0.56
C PRO A 69 -1.01 -0.02 1.83
N MET A 70 -0.08 0.63 2.52
CA MET A 70 0.44 0.19 3.82
C MET A 70 -0.66 0.20 4.88
N MET A 71 -1.42 1.29 4.96
CA MET A 71 -2.46 1.44 5.96
C MET A 71 -3.69 0.61 5.63
N LEU A 72 -4.18 0.67 4.37
CA LEU A 72 -5.36 -0.08 3.96
C LEU A 72 -5.11 -1.59 3.85
N GLY A 73 -3.90 -1.99 3.42
CA GLY A 73 -3.48 -3.39 3.51
C GLY A 73 -3.50 -3.89 4.95
N THR A 74 -3.07 -3.07 5.92
CA THR A 74 -3.16 -3.40 7.35
C THR A 74 -4.59 -3.59 7.82
N VAL A 75 -5.52 -2.70 7.40
CA VAL A 75 -6.95 -2.85 7.71
C VAL A 75 -7.47 -4.20 7.21
N ALA A 76 -7.20 -4.53 5.95
CA ALA A 76 -7.65 -5.80 5.38
C ALA A 76 -7.01 -7.01 6.06
N GLY A 77 -5.71 -6.94 6.35
CA GLY A 77 -4.99 -7.97 7.10
C GLY A 77 -5.60 -8.24 8.46
N PHE A 78 -5.93 -7.19 9.22
CA PHE A 78 -6.52 -7.33 10.55
C PHE A 78 -7.92 -7.92 10.53
N VAL A 79 -8.78 -7.47 9.60
CA VAL A 79 -10.11 -8.06 9.42
C VAL A 79 -10.00 -9.55 9.10
N MET A 80 -9.09 -9.93 8.20
CA MET A 80 -8.88 -11.34 7.84
C MET A 80 -8.34 -12.18 9.01
N ILE A 81 -7.49 -11.59 9.87
CA ILE A 81 -6.99 -12.25 11.09
C ILE A 81 -8.14 -12.51 12.08
N ASP A 82 -9.02 -11.54 12.33
CA ASP A 82 -10.16 -11.73 13.24
C ASP A 82 -11.09 -12.84 12.79
N GLU A 83 -11.36 -12.90 11.49
CA GLU A 83 -12.27 -13.90 10.93
C GLU A 83 -11.67 -15.30 10.97
N ARG A 84 -10.33 -15.39 10.89
CA ARG A 84 -9.61 -16.64 11.15
C ARG A 84 -9.75 -17.04 12.61
N ASP A 85 -9.55 -16.13 13.55
CA ASP A 85 -9.63 -16.39 14.99
C ASP A 85 -11.06 -16.76 15.43
N ALA A 86 -12.07 -16.16 14.78
CA ALA A 86 -13.49 -16.47 14.99
C ALA A 86 -13.94 -17.80 14.34
N LYS A 87 -13.03 -18.57 13.73
CA LYS A 87 -13.31 -19.82 12.99
C LYS A 87 -14.32 -19.66 11.85
N ILE A 88 -14.62 -18.44 11.41
CA ILE A 88 -15.45 -18.18 10.24
C ILE A 88 -14.77 -18.79 9.00
N TYR A 89 -13.44 -18.85 9.02
CA TYR A 89 -12.63 -19.56 8.05
C TYR A 89 -13.02 -21.05 7.88
N GLU A 90 -13.29 -21.77 8.97
CA GLU A 90 -13.65 -23.21 8.95
C GLU A 90 -14.99 -23.44 8.23
N LEU A 91 -15.91 -22.47 8.27
CA LEU A 91 -17.21 -22.53 7.58
C LEU A 91 -17.13 -22.19 6.08
N ILE A 92 -16.15 -21.38 5.66
CA ILE A 92 -16.01 -20.92 4.27
C ILE A 92 -15.02 -21.79 3.46
N ALA A 93 -14.04 -22.40 4.13
CA ALA A 93 -12.96 -23.18 3.49
C ALA A 93 -13.37 -24.58 2.98
N ILE A 94 -14.65 -24.93 3.07
CA ILE A 94 -15.17 -26.24 2.64
C ILE A 94 -15.10 -26.40 1.10
N THR A 95 -14.94 -25.29 0.34
CA THR A 95 -14.70 -25.34 -1.11
C THR A 95 -13.65 -24.32 -1.57
N PRO A 96 -12.77 -24.66 -2.55
CA PRO A 96 -11.78 -23.72 -3.10
C PRO A 96 -12.39 -22.42 -3.67
N ILE A 97 -13.60 -22.52 -4.23
CA ILE A 97 -14.33 -21.37 -4.79
C ILE A 97 -14.78 -20.41 -3.68
N GLY A 98 -15.18 -20.93 -2.51
CA GLY A 98 -15.54 -20.13 -1.34
C GLY A 98 -14.38 -19.28 -0.83
N TYR A 99 -13.19 -19.87 -0.74
CA TYR A 99 -11.97 -19.18 -0.28
C TYR A 99 -11.54 -18.04 -1.21
N VAL A 100 -11.54 -18.26 -2.53
CA VAL A 100 -11.18 -17.21 -3.50
C VAL A 100 -12.16 -16.04 -3.44
N ASN A 101 -13.46 -16.32 -3.37
CA ASN A 101 -14.48 -15.27 -3.25
C ASN A 101 -14.36 -14.48 -1.94
N TYR A 102 -14.01 -15.16 -0.84
CA TYR A 102 -13.73 -14.51 0.44
C TYR A 102 -12.53 -13.55 0.33
N MET A 103 -11.41 -14.02 -0.22
CA MET A 103 -10.22 -13.18 -0.43
C MET A 103 -10.54 -11.95 -1.29
N VAL A 104 -11.24 -12.14 -2.41
CA VAL A 104 -11.64 -11.04 -3.30
C VAL A 104 -12.51 -10.03 -2.55
N ASN A 105 -13.49 -10.48 -1.77
CA ASN A 105 -14.36 -9.57 -1.01
C ASN A 105 -13.56 -8.73 -0.01
N ARG A 106 -12.63 -9.36 0.74
CA ARG A 106 -11.81 -8.68 1.76
C ARG A 106 -10.81 -7.69 1.17
N LEU A 107 -10.27 -8.00 0.00
CA LEU A 107 -9.26 -7.20 -0.66
C LEU A 107 -9.83 -6.13 -1.60
N LEU A 108 -11.12 -6.18 -1.93
CA LEU A 108 -11.74 -5.16 -2.78
C LEU A 108 -11.70 -3.77 -2.13
N PHE A 109 -11.98 -3.70 -0.83
CA PHE A 109 -11.97 -2.46 -0.07
C PHE A 109 -10.60 -1.76 -0.07
N PRO A 110 -9.48 -2.40 0.32
CA PRO A 110 -8.17 -1.75 0.28
C PRO A 110 -7.73 -1.43 -1.16
N VAL A 111 -8.09 -2.25 -2.16
CA VAL A 111 -7.77 -1.98 -3.58
C VAL A 111 -8.39 -0.67 -4.05
N VAL A 112 -9.70 -0.50 -3.83
CA VAL A 112 -10.43 0.70 -4.25
C VAL A 112 -9.98 1.90 -3.42
N GLY A 113 -9.85 1.74 -2.11
CA GLY A 113 -9.39 2.81 -1.23
C GLY A 113 -7.99 3.31 -1.59
N SER A 114 -7.04 2.40 -1.86
CA SER A 114 -5.68 2.78 -2.24
C SER A 114 -5.63 3.49 -3.58
N PHE A 115 -6.42 3.04 -4.56
CA PHE A 115 -6.55 3.72 -5.85
C PHE A 115 -7.02 5.18 -5.68
N LEU A 116 -8.11 5.36 -4.92
CA LEU A 116 -8.69 6.68 -4.67
C LEU A 116 -7.73 7.56 -3.85
N TYR A 117 -7.05 6.99 -2.85
CA TYR A 117 -6.08 7.73 -2.06
C TYR A 117 -4.86 8.17 -2.86
N THR A 118 -4.41 7.40 -3.86
CA THR A 118 -3.34 7.86 -4.76
C THR A 118 -3.75 9.11 -5.53
N ILE A 119 -4.98 9.11 -6.07
CA ILE A 119 -5.53 10.29 -6.76
C ILE A 119 -5.68 11.46 -5.78
N LEU A 120 -6.20 11.20 -4.58
CA LEU A 120 -6.37 12.23 -3.56
C LEU A 120 -5.02 12.83 -3.13
N ALA A 121 -4.03 12.00 -2.84
CA ALA A 121 -2.67 12.43 -2.48
C ALA A 121 -2.06 13.31 -3.58
N TYR A 122 -2.20 12.91 -4.85
CA TYR A 122 -1.69 13.67 -5.98
C TYR A 122 -2.29 15.09 -6.02
N ASN A 123 -3.61 15.20 -5.86
CA ASN A 123 -4.30 16.48 -5.87
C ASN A 123 -4.03 17.34 -4.62
N ILE A 124 -3.91 16.73 -3.44
CA ILE A 124 -3.60 17.46 -2.19
C ILE A 124 -2.18 18.02 -2.24
N LEU A 125 -1.20 17.20 -2.62
CA LEU A 125 0.20 17.63 -2.64
C LEU A 125 0.41 18.67 -3.75
N ASN A 126 -0.04 18.38 -4.98
CA ASN A 126 0.07 19.29 -6.14
C ASN A 126 1.46 19.95 -6.27
N VAL A 127 2.52 19.14 -6.16
CA VAL A 127 3.92 19.60 -6.26
C VAL A 127 4.67 19.06 -7.48
N TYR A 128 4.13 18.05 -8.15
CA TYR A 128 4.77 17.41 -9.29
C TYR A 128 3.74 17.12 -10.38
N THR A 129 4.08 17.38 -11.63
CA THR A 129 3.16 17.18 -12.76
C THR A 129 3.35 15.78 -13.35
N LEU A 130 2.34 14.93 -13.20
CA LEU A 130 2.34 13.59 -13.77
C LEU A 130 1.46 13.52 -15.03
N ASN A 131 1.92 12.75 -16.02
CA ASN A 131 1.07 12.31 -17.12
C ASN A 131 -0.09 11.49 -16.54
N ARG A 132 -1.33 11.75 -16.99
CA ARG A 132 -2.54 11.04 -16.54
C ARG A 132 -2.44 9.52 -16.70
N PHE A 133 -1.80 9.05 -17.76
CA PHE A 133 -1.54 7.62 -17.96
C PHE A 133 -0.62 7.04 -16.88
N VAL A 134 0.45 7.77 -16.55
CA VAL A 134 1.40 7.36 -15.49
C VAL A 134 0.73 7.39 -14.13
N LEU A 135 -0.10 8.41 -13.83
CA LEU A 135 -0.88 8.46 -12.60
C LEU A 135 -1.84 7.27 -12.49
N LEU A 136 -2.56 6.94 -13.56
CA LEU A 136 -3.45 5.78 -13.60
C LEU A 136 -2.69 4.47 -13.34
N LEU A 137 -1.53 4.31 -14.00
CA LEU A 137 -0.68 3.13 -13.83
C LEU A 137 -0.16 3.00 -12.40
N ILE A 138 0.32 4.10 -11.80
CA ILE A 138 0.75 4.15 -10.41
C ILE A 138 -0.41 3.80 -9.46
N SER A 139 -1.60 4.35 -9.68
CA SER A 139 -2.77 4.02 -8.85
C SER A 139 -3.11 2.52 -8.90
N ILE A 140 -2.98 1.88 -10.05
CA ILE A 140 -3.15 0.42 -10.18
C ILE A 140 -2.08 -0.34 -9.39
N PHE A 141 -0.80 0.06 -9.52
CA PHE A 141 0.28 -0.57 -8.77
C PHE A 141 0.16 -0.39 -7.26
N ILE A 142 -0.28 0.79 -6.82
CA ILE A 142 -0.58 1.05 -5.41
C ILE A 142 -1.75 0.18 -4.92
N SER A 143 -2.79 -0.04 -5.73
CA SER A 143 -3.84 -1.01 -5.39
C SER A 143 -3.32 -2.44 -5.26
N ILE A 144 -2.45 -2.88 -6.17
CA ILE A 144 -1.80 -4.21 -6.08
C ILE A 144 -0.93 -4.28 -4.82
N GLN A 145 -0.23 -3.21 -4.49
CA GLN A 145 0.56 -3.11 -3.27
C GLN A 145 -0.31 -3.31 -2.02
N ALA A 146 -1.53 -2.76 -2.00
CA ALA A 146 -2.46 -2.95 -0.89
C ALA A 146 -2.85 -4.43 -0.70
N ILE A 147 -3.02 -5.17 -1.81
CA ILE A 147 -3.24 -6.62 -1.78
C ILE A 147 -2.04 -7.34 -1.19
N ILE A 148 -0.85 -7.05 -1.70
CA ILE A 148 0.42 -7.63 -1.24
C ILE A 148 0.56 -7.41 0.28
N MET A 149 0.34 -6.19 0.76
CA MET A 149 0.45 -5.86 2.17
C MET A 149 -0.58 -6.59 3.04
N GLY A 150 -1.85 -6.61 2.63
CA GLY A 150 -2.90 -7.28 3.39
C GLY A 150 -2.70 -8.79 3.48
N LEU A 151 -2.31 -9.42 2.38
CA LEU A 151 -2.03 -10.85 2.37
C LEU A 151 -0.72 -11.21 3.09
N LEU A 152 0.34 -10.40 3.00
CA LEU A 152 1.56 -10.61 3.78
C LEU A 152 1.26 -10.57 5.28
N LEU A 153 0.49 -9.59 5.75
CA LEU A 153 0.09 -9.51 7.15
C LEU A 153 -0.75 -10.71 7.58
N PHE A 154 -1.78 -11.04 6.80
CA PHE A 154 -2.63 -12.20 7.09
C PHE A 154 -1.83 -13.52 7.16
N ASN A 155 -0.83 -13.68 6.28
CA ASN A 155 -0.02 -14.89 6.21
C ASN A 155 1.15 -14.95 7.18
N LEU A 156 1.59 -13.84 7.77
CA LEU A 156 2.73 -13.83 8.68
C LEU A 156 2.31 -13.63 10.13
N ALA A 157 1.21 -12.92 10.38
CA ALA A 157 0.67 -12.72 11.71
C ALA A 157 -0.21 -13.89 12.14
N ASP A 158 -0.02 -14.40 13.35
CA ASP A 158 -0.95 -15.37 13.96
C ASP A 158 -2.09 -14.68 14.69
N ASP A 159 -1.84 -13.49 15.22
CA ASP A 159 -2.80 -12.67 15.97
C ASP A 159 -2.62 -11.18 15.61
N LYS A 160 -3.56 -10.34 16.04
CA LYS A 160 -3.52 -8.88 15.81
C LYS A 160 -2.31 -8.17 16.42
N VAL A 161 -1.76 -8.67 17.53
CA VAL A 161 -0.60 -8.05 18.19
C VAL A 161 0.66 -8.24 17.33
N LYS A 162 0.88 -9.46 16.81
CA LYS A 162 1.91 -9.73 15.80
C LYS A 162 1.63 -8.96 14.52
N GLY A 163 0.37 -8.89 14.09
CA GLY A 163 -0.05 -8.10 12.92
C GLY A 163 0.36 -6.64 13.03
N LEU A 164 0.16 -6.01 14.19
CA LEU A 164 0.58 -4.63 14.43
C LEU A 164 2.10 -4.46 14.45
N THR A 165 2.82 -5.46 14.93
CA THR A 165 4.30 -5.45 14.89
C THR A 165 4.80 -5.53 13.46
N TYR A 166 4.26 -6.44 12.65
CA TYR A 166 4.63 -6.58 11.24
C TYR A 166 4.24 -5.36 10.41
N SER A 167 3.07 -4.76 10.64
CA SER A 167 2.65 -3.58 9.87
C SER A 167 3.57 -2.38 10.08
N LYS A 168 4.04 -2.18 11.33
CA LYS A 168 5.08 -1.18 11.65
C LYS A 168 6.39 -1.48 10.94
N GLY A 169 6.84 -2.74 10.98
CA GLY A 169 8.04 -3.19 10.30
C GLY A 169 7.98 -2.95 8.79
N PHE A 170 6.88 -3.32 8.15
CA PHE A 170 6.69 -3.09 6.72
C PHE A 170 6.65 -1.61 6.34
N GLY A 171 6.24 -0.71 7.26
CA GLY A 171 6.34 0.74 7.03
C GLY A 171 7.76 1.21 6.71
N THR A 172 8.78 0.50 7.21
CA THR A 172 10.19 0.80 6.89
C THR A 172 10.55 0.50 5.44
N PHE A 173 9.81 -0.36 4.74
CA PHE A 173 10.05 -0.64 3.32
C PHE A 173 9.75 0.55 2.41
N ASN A 174 9.01 1.56 2.88
CA ASN A 174 8.86 2.82 2.15
C ASN A 174 10.21 3.51 1.92
N LEU A 175 11.22 3.25 2.76
CA LEU A 175 12.57 3.78 2.56
C LEU A 175 13.24 3.22 1.30
N LEU A 176 12.83 2.04 0.82
CA LEU A 176 13.36 1.47 -0.42
C LEU A 176 12.98 2.32 -1.63
N ALA A 177 11.90 3.09 -1.55
CA ALA A 177 11.53 4.07 -2.59
C ALA A 177 12.55 5.23 -2.71
N LEU A 178 13.37 5.43 -1.68
CA LEU A 178 14.41 6.46 -1.62
C LEU A 178 15.80 5.94 -1.98
N ALA A 179 15.93 4.67 -2.38
CA ALA A 179 17.22 4.00 -2.59
C ALA A 179 18.16 4.74 -3.55
N ASP A 180 17.62 5.42 -4.57
CA ASP A 180 18.40 6.21 -5.53
C ASP A 180 19.20 7.34 -4.85
N LEU A 181 18.73 7.88 -3.72
CA LEU A 181 19.38 8.97 -2.99
C LEU A 181 20.67 8.54 -2.28
N ILE A 182 20.80 7.25 -1.97
CA ILE A 182 21.97 6.70 -1.27
C ILE A 182 23.17 6.55 -2.24
N ASN A 183 22.93 6.68 -3.55
CA ASN A 183 23.95 6.58 -4.61
C ASN A 183 24.83 5.31 -4.49
N ASN A 184 24.23 4.19 -4.07
CA ASN A 184 24.90 2.91 -3.91
C ASN A 184 24.21 1.84 -4.75
N ARG A 185 24.98 1.20 -5.66
CA ARG A 185 24.46 0.19 -6.60
C ARG A 185 23.82 -1.01 -5.90
N TRP A 186 24.38 -1.47 -4.78
CA TRP A 186 23.84 -2.61 -4.04
C TRP A 186 22.50 -2.28 -3.39
N VAL A 187 22.38 -1.07 -2.83
CA VAL A 187 21.13 -0.59 -2.22
C VAL A 187 20.03 -0.48 -3.27
N VAL A 188 20.35 0.10 -4.44
CA VAL A 188 19.40 0.19 -5.56
C VAL A 188 19.01 -1.20 -6.08
N LEU A 189 19.95 -2.14 -6.16
CA LEU A 189 19.66 -3.51 -6.62
C LEU A 189 18.68 -4.21 -5.66
N VAL A 190 18.93 -4.17 -4.35
CA VAL A 190 18.03 -4.75 -3.34
C VAL A 190 16.66 -4.07 -3.38
N ALA A 191 16.63 -2.74 -3.43
CA ALA A 191 15.37 -2.00 -3.52
C ALA A 191 14.57 -2.35 -4.79
N SER A 192 15.25 -2.50 -5.93
CA SER A 192 14.63 -2.82 -7.22
C SER A 192 13.98 -4.21 -7.28
N ALA A 193 14.35 -5.12 -6.37
CA ALA A 193 13.67 -6.39 -6.21
C ALA A 193 12.29 -6.26 -5.54
N THR A 194 11.96 -5.08 -5.01
CA THR A 194 10.72 -4.81 -4.29
C THR A 194 9.81 -3.85 -5.06
N PRO A 195 8.47 -3.98 -4.95
CA PRO A 195 7.54 -3.10 -5.64
C PRO A 195 7.60 -1.64 -5.17
N PHE A 196 8.01 -1.39 -3.91
CA PHE A 196 8.12 -0.05 -3.31
C PHE A 196 9.03 0.88 -4.12
N TYR A 197 10.16 0.37 -4.61
CA TYR A 197 11.13 1.12 -5.40
C TYR A 197 10.55 1.69 -6.70
N TRP A 198 9.72 0.88 -7.37
CA TRP A 198 9.24 1.19 -8.71
C TRP A 198 8.24 2.33 -8.76
N ILE A 199 7.54 2.62 -7.65
CA ILE A 199 6.59 3.74 -7.57
C ILE A 199 7.30 5.08 -7.81
N VAL A 200 8.39 5.35 -7.08
CA VAL A 200 9.18 6.57 -7.29
C VAL A 200 9.86 6.55 -8.65
N ARG A 201 10.34 5.37 -9.08
CA ARG A 201 11.02 5.28 -10.37
C ARG A 201 10.10 5.61 -11.55
N LEU A 202 8.83 5.19 -11.52
CA LEU A 202 7.81 5.56 -12.52
C LEU A 202 7.48 7.06 -12.53
N ILE A 203 7.52 7.72 -11.36
CA ILE A 203 7.32 9.17 -11.26
C ILE A 203 8.46 9.91 -11.99
N LYS A 204 9.70 9.44 -11.81
CA LYS A 204 10.89 10.09 -12.39
C LYS A 204 11.15 9.71 -13.85
N TYR A 205 10.99 8.43 -14.18
CA TYR A 205 11.38 7.84 -15.46
C TYR A 205 10.30 6.85 -15.91
N TYR A 206 9.36 7.27 -16.75
CA TYR A 206 8.28 6.41 -17.25
C TYR A 206 8.60 5.79 -18.63
N ASP A 207 9.87 5.47 -18.87
CA ASP A 207 10.28 4.76 -20.10
C ASP A 207 9.76 3.31 -20.13
N VAL A 208 9.76 2.70 -21.32
CA VAL A 208 9.23 1.35 -21.54
C VAL A 208 9.89 0.32 -20.61
N LYS A 209 11.20 0.42 -20.35
CA LYS A 209 11.88 -0.55 -19.48
C LYS A 209 11.41 -0.41 -18.03
N THR A 210 11.27 0.82 -17.55
CA THR A 210 10.75 1.08 -16.20
C THR A 210 9.32 0.58 -16.05
N ILE A 211 8.45 0.83 -17.02
CA ILE A 211 7.06 0.32 -17.01
C ILE A 211 7.04 -1.21 -16.98
N VAL A 212 7.75 -1.87 -17.89
CA VAL A 212 7.80 -3.34 -17.97
C VAL A 212 8.32 -3.94 -16.67
N MET A 213 9.41 -3.41 -16.13
CA MET A 213 9.99 -3.93 -14.90
C MET A 213 9.08 -3.69 -13.68
N SER A 214 8.37 -2.56 -13.64
CA SER A 214 7.36 -2.28 -12.62
C SER A 214 6.24 -3.31 -12.68
N VAL A 215 5.71 -3.61 -13.87
CA VAL A 215 4.68 -4.65 -14.08
C VAL A 215 5.19 -6.01 -13.59
N VAL A 216 6.38 -6.42 -14.06
CA VAL A 216 6.97 -7.73 -13.72
C VAL A 216 7.12 -7.88 -12.22
N ILE A 217 7.72 -6.90 -11.53
CA ILE A 217 7.98 -6.99 -10.10
C ILE A 217 6.68 -7.03 -9.29
N HIS A 218 5.67 -6.21 -9.64
CA HIS A 218 4.37 -6.26 -8.96
C HIS A 218 3.65 -7.60 -9.18
N ILE A 219 3.69 -8.16 -10.39
CA ILE A 219 3.09 -9.47 -10.69
C ILE A 219 3.82 -10.59 -9.94
N VAL A 220 5.15 -10.58 -9.92
CA VAL A 220 5.96 -11.59 -9.22
C VAL A 220 5.63 -11.58 -7.72
N TRP A 221 5.58 -10.40 -7.10
CA TRP A 221 5.22 -10.28 -5.69
C TRP A 221 3.77 -10.68 -5.42
N LEU A 222 2.82 -10.23 -6.25
CA LEU A 222 1.42 -10.62 -6.11
C LEU A 222 1.25 -12.14 -6.23
N GLY A 223 1.88 -12.76 -7.23
CA GLY A 223 1.87 -14.21 -7.43
C GLY A 223 2.51 -14.95 -6.26
N GLY A 224 3.67 -14.50 -5.79
CA GLY A 224 4.35 -15.09 -4.64
C GLY A 224 3.49 -15.08 -3.37
N VAL A 225 2.86 -13.95 -3.07
CA VAL A 225 2.00 -13.83 -1.88
C VAL A 225 0.70 -14.63 -2.02
N ILE A 226 0.11 -14.73 -3.21
CA ILE A 226 -1.05 -15.61 -3.46
C ILE A 226 -0.67 -17.08 -3.27
N LEU A 227 0.49 -17.51 -3.75
CA LEU A 227 0.98 -18.89 -3.58
C LEU A 227 1.23 -19.23 -2.11
N LEU A 228 1.83 -18.31 -1.36
CA LEU A 228 2.01 -18.45 0.10
C LEU A 228 0.65 -18.64 0.79
N ASN A 229 -0.33 -17.84 0.43
CA ASN A 229 -1.68 -17.90 0.99
C ASN A 229 -2.38 -19.24 0.72
N GLN A 230 -2.26 -19.76 -0.50
CA GLN A 230 -2.81 -21.08 -0.86
C GLN A 230 -2.13 -22.22 -0.10
N SER A 231 -0.82 -22.15 0.13
CA SER A 231 -0.10 -23.19 0.88
C SER A 231 -0.56 -23.28 2.34
N ARG A 232 -0.81 -22.13 2.99
CA ARG A 232 -1.31 -22.05 4.37
C ARG A 232 -2.77 -22.52 4.49
N SER A 233 -3.57 -22.40 3.42
CA SER A 233 -4.96 -22.90 3.42
C SER A 233 -5.09 -24.43 3.39
N ARG A 234 -4.04 -25.15 2.97
CA ARG A 234 -4.04 -26.61 2.78
C ARG A 234 -3.43 -27.40 3.94
N GLY A 235 -2.73 -26.73 4.86
CA GLY A 235 -2.11 -27.33 6.05
C GLY A 235 -2.94 -27.01 7.29
#